data_AF-A0A951AF80-F1
#
_entry.id   AF-A0A951AF80-F1
#
_cell.length_a   1.000
_cell.length_b   1.000
_cell.length_c   1.000
_cell.angle_alpha   90.00
_cell.angle_beta   90.00
_cell.angle_gamma   90.00
#
_symmetry.space_group_name_H-M   'P 1'
#
loop_
_entity.id
_entity.type
_entity.pdbx_description
1 polymer ?
#
loop_
_entity_poly.entity_id
_entity_poly.type
_entity_poly.pdbx_seq_one_letter_code
_entity_poly.pdbx_strand_id
1 'polypeptide(L)'
;MPDTIMPLATAFPPLVKDHRYLRHGNRQLTARIFTPAREGGPFPCLIALHGGSWSVGRLQDHDGMGRFLAARGFAVVALSFRQGRDAYPSSLLDINYGIRWVKANAASLNIDPECIAIGGPSTGGHLAMLVAMRPHDARYAAIPLPAGTPRLDASVRAVAIRWPMINPLSRYRTTNGLGKWLQPAIEYWQTEANAADGNPMLILARGEKVALPRAIWIQRRPDPLHDYRDPEATFPGNEPERFVDAYQSAGGEIELACFAKTHVPFAAVLYRTHQFLRDALA
;
A
#
# COMPACT_ATOMS: atom_id res chain seq x y z
N MET A 1 22.69 -1.23 16.74
CA MET A 1 23.66 -0.62 15.81
C MET A 1 22.90 -0.26 14.55
N PRO A 2 23.12 0.90 13.90
CA PRO A 2 22.32 1.24 12.74
C PRO A 2 22.74 0.36 11.57
N ASP A 3 21.78 -0.41 11.05
CA ASP A 3 21.86 -1.12 9.77
C ASP A 3 21.97 -0.07 8.66
N THR A 4 23.17 0.44 8.44
CA THR A 4 23.48 1.32 7.33
C THR A 4 23.31 0.50 6.06
N ILE A 5 22.21 0.73 5.35
CA ILE A 5 22.07 0.38 3.94
C ILE A 5 23.31 0.97 3.26
N MET A 6 24.28 0.12 2.87
CA MET A 6 25.40 0.59 2.06
C MET A 6 24.78 1.29 0.84
N PRO A 7 25.09 2.58 0.60
CA PRO A 7 24.69 3.18 -0.65
C PRO A 7 25.41 2.39 -1.73
N LEU A 8 24.66 1.76 -2.63
CA LEU A 8 25.19 1.65 -3.98
C LEU A 8 25.50 3.08 -4.36
N ALA A 9 26.78 3.40 -4.50
CA ALA A 9 27.22 4.63 -5.12
C ALA A 9 26.74 4.58 -6.57
N THR A 10 25.48 4.95 -6.78
CA THR A 10 24.94 5.18 -8.11
C THR A 10 25.61 6.43 -8.62
N ALA A 11 26.25 6.34 -9.79
CA ALA A 11 26.87 7.48 -10.47
C ALA A 11 25.89 8.68 -10.62
N PHE A 12 24.58 8.43 -10.51
CA PHE A 12 23.52 9.43 -10.50
C PHE A 12 22.50 9.13 -9.39
N PRO A 13 22.44 9.93 -8.30
CA PRO A 13 21.41 9.76 -7.29
C PRO A 13 20.03 10.08 -7.88
N PRO A 14 18.95 9.40 -7.43
CA PRO A 14 17.61 9.63 -7.97
C PRO A 14 17.13 11.05 -7.71
N LEU A 15 16.36 11.59 -8.67
CA LEU A 15 15.70 12.88 -8.52
C LEU A 15 14.53 12.72 -7.53
N VAL A 16 14.51 13.54 -6.48
CA VAL A 16 13.44 13.53 -5.48
C VAL A 16 12.73 14.87 -5.50
N LYS A 17 11.41 14.86 -5.75
CA LYS A 17 10.57 16.06 -5.79
C LYS A 17 9.26 15.85 -5.07
N ASP A 18 8.79 16.88 -4.38
CA ASP A 18 7.48 16.89 -3.73
C ASP A 18 6.49 17.66 -4.61
N HIS A 19 5.38 17.03 -4.98
CA HIS A 19 4.32 17.58 -5.81
C HIS A 19 3.01 17.64 -5.02
N ARG A 20 2.31 18.78 -5.08
CA ARG A 20 0.95 18.87 -4.53
C ARG A 20 0.01 18.20 -5.52
N TYR A 21 -0.75 17.21 -5.07
CA TYR A 21 -1.65 16.44 -5.95
C TYR A 21 -3.13 16.66 -5.64
N LEU A 22 -3.48 16.90 -4.38
CA LEU A 22 -4.86 17.07 -3.94
C LEU A 22 -4.96 18.11 -2.82
N ARG A 23 -6.10 18.81 -2.73
CA ARG A 23 -6.37 19.83 -1.71
C ARG A 23 -7.77 19.65 -1.15
N HIS A 24 -7.86 19.66 0.18
CA HIS A 24 -9.08 19.63 0.98
C HIS A 24 -9.19 20.92 1.79
N GLY A 25 -9.91 21.92 1.28
CA GLY A 25 -9.93 23.26 1.86
C GLY A 25 -8.51 23.84 1.96
N ASN A 26 -8.04 24.08 3.19
CA ASN A 26 -6.68 24.58 3.45
C ASN A 26 -5.61 23.49 3.56
N ARG A 27 -5.99 22.20 3.65
CA ARG A 27 -5.05 21.08 3.75
C ARG A 27 -4.61 20.65 2.36
N GLN A 28 -3.31 20.61 2.12
CA GLN A 28 -2.71 20.10 0.89
C GLN A 28 -2.14 18.70 1.12
N LEU A 29 -2.36 17.81 0.15
CA LEU A 29 -1.75 16.49 0.09
C LEU A 29 -0.66 16.49 -0.96
N THR A 30 0.43 15.80 -0.62
CA THR A 30 1.70 15.84 -1.34
C THR A 30 2.08 14.43 -1.76
N ALA A 31 2.57 14.32 -2.99
CA ALA A 31 3.20 13.15 -3.54
C ALA A 31 4.71 13.39 -3.56
N ARG A 32 5.50 12.58 -2.87
CA ARG A 32 6.95 12.56 -2.98
C ARG A 32 7.37 11.57 -4.06
N ILE A 33 8.07 12.06 -5.07
CA ILE A 33 8.36 11.33 -6.29
C ILE A 33 9.86 11.08 -6.38
N PHE A 34 10.24 9.81 -6.51
CA PHE A 34 11.61 9.36 -6.79
C PHE A 34 11.65 8.91 -8.24
N THR A 35 12.39 9.64 -9.07
CA THR A 35 12.54 9.33 -10.50
C THR A 35 13.92 8.71 -10.75
N PRO A 36 14.03 7.62 -11.51
CA PRO A 36 15.31 7.08 -11.94
C PRO A 36 16.17 8.17 -12.60
N ALA A 37 17.42 8.33 -12.14
CA ALA A 37 18.36 9.31 -12.71
C ALA A 37 19.15 8.70 -13.88
N ARG A 38 18.42 8.23 -14.89
CA ARG A 38 18.98 7.68 -16.14
C ARG A 38 18.11 8.10 -17.32
N GLU A 39 18.69 8.14 -18.51
CA GLU A 39 17.94 8.35 -19.75
C GLU A 39 16.95 7.19 -20.00
N GLY A 40 15.89 7.50 -20.74
CA GLY A 40 14.82 6.58 -21.10
C GLY A 40 13.55 6.74 -20.26
N GLY A 41 12.72 5.70 -20.33
CA GLY A 41 11.34 5.71 -19.85
C GLY A 41 10.35 5.43 -20.99
N PRO A 42 9.04 5.51 -20.72
CA PRO A 42 8.44 5.75 -19.41
C PRO A 42 8.76 4.62 -18.41
N PHE A 43 8.89 4.93 -17.12
CA PHE A 43 9.30 3.94 -16.11
C PHE A 43 8.11 3.26 -15.43
N PRO A 44 8.19 1.96 -15.11
CA PRO A 44 7.22 1.33 -14.23
C PRO A 44 7.23 1.99 -12.85
N CYS A 45 6.07 2.05 -12.19
CA CYS A 45 5.89 2.82 -10.97
C CYS A 45 5.36 1.99 -9.81
N LEU A 46 5.92 2.21 -8.61
CA LEU A 46 5.30 1.85 -7.34
C LEU A 46 4.69 3.08 -6.68
N ILE A 47 3.38 3.09 -6.49
CA ILE A 47 2.71 4.00 -5.56
C ILE A 47 2.90 3.47 -4.14
N ALA A 48 3.52 4.27 -3.28
CA ALA A 48 3.92 3.86 -1.93
C ALA A 48 3.05 4.53 -0.85
N LEU A 49 2.43 3.70 -0.01
CA LEU A 49 1.61 4.14 1.13
C LEU A 49 2.34 3.87 2.43
N HIS A 50 2.38 4.85 3.33
CA HIS A 50 3.04 4.70 4.63
C HIS A 50 2.16 3.87 5.59
N GLY A 51 2.81 3.21 6.55
CA GLY A 51 2.14 2.62 7.71
C GLY A 51 1.85 3.68 8.78
N GLY A 52 1.52 3.24 10.01
CA GLY A 52 1.30 4.14 11.16
C GLY A 52 -0.11 4.07 11.75
N SER A 53 -0.67 2.84 11.84
CA SER A 53 -1.94 2.57 12.54
C SER A 53 -3.11 3.48 12.15
N TRP A 54 -3.21 3.87 10.87
CA TRP A 54 -4.24 4.80 10.36
C TRP A 54 -4.25 6.17 11.05
N SER A 55 -3.13 6.61 11.63
CA SER A 55 -3.05 7.84 12.45
C SER A 55 -1.91 8.77 12.07
N VAL A 56 -0.77 8.16 11.78
CA VAL A 56 0.51 8.83 11.61
C VAL A 56 1.22 8.25 10.39
N GLY A 57 2.32 8.88 10.02
CA GLY A 57 3.20 8.44 8.95
C GLY A 57 3.60 9.62 8.09
N ARG A 58 4.73 9.45 7.40
CA ARG A 58 5.41 10.54 6.71
C ARG A 58 5.88 10.07 5.34
N LEU A 59 5.96 11.01 4.39
CA LEU A 59 6.52 10.73 3.07
C LEU A 59 7.98 10.25 3.16
N GLN A 60 8.72 10.78 4.14
CA GLN A 60 10.12 10.46 4.42
C GLN A 60 10.33 9.00 4.82
N ASP A 61 9.29 8.30 5.31
CA ASP A 61 9.38 6.88 5.66
C ASP A 61 9.69 6.01 4.43
N HIS A 62 9.48 6.54 3.23
CA HIS A 62 9.76 5.89 1.96
C HIS A 62 11.13 6.26 1.35
N ASP A 63 11.91 7.18 1.94
CA ASP A 63 13.15 7.67 1.30
C ASP A 63 14.14 6.53 0.99
N GLY A 64 14.30 5.57 1.90
CA GLY A 64 15.18 4.41 1.67
C GLY A 64 14.70 3.51 0.53
N MET A 65 13.41 3.16 0.53
CA MET A 65 12.80 2.32 -0.52
C MET A 65 12.75 3.04 -1.87
N GLY A 66 12.33 4.29 -1.87
CA GLY A 66 12.21 5.14 -3.05
C GLY A 66 13.54 5.27 -3.76
N ARG A 67 14.61 5.57 -3.02
CA ARG A 67 15.97 5.63 -3.59
C ARG A 67 16.44 4.27 -4.11
N PHE A 68 16.19 3.20 -3.36
CA PHE A 68 16.58 1.84 -3.75
C PHE A 68 15.93 1.38 -5.07
N LEU A 69 14.63 1.65 -5.25
CA LEU A 69 13.85 1.28 -6.44
C LEU A 69 14.15 2.20 -7.62
N ALA A 70 14.30 3.52 -7.39
CA ALA A 70 14.67 4.47 -8.43
C ALA A 70 16.07 4.20 -9.02
N ALA A 71 17.03 3.80 -8.17
CA ALA A 71 18.33 3.31 -8.61
C ALA A 71 18.26 2.05 -9.51
N ARG A 72 17.11 1.36 -9.54
CA ARG A 72 16.87 0.13 -10.30
C ARG A 72 15.84 0.30 -11.41
N GLY A 73 15.51 1.55 -11.78
CA GLY A 73 14.66 1.83 -12.93
C GLY A 73 13.16 1.87 -12.65
N PHE A 74 12.74 1.96 -11.40
CA PHE A 74 11.34 2.16 -11.02
C PHE A 74 11.10 3.58 -10.52
N ALA A 75 10.08 4.26 -11.02
CA ALA A 75 9.57 5.44 -10.35
C ALA A 75 8.88 5.04 -9.04
N VAL A 76 9.00 5.86 -8.01
CA VAL A 76 8.23 5.67 -6.76
C VAL A 76 7.47 6.94 -6.44
N VAL A 77 6.17 6.82 -6.24
CA VAL A 77 5.29 7.93 -5.84
C VAL A 77 4.75 7.64 -4.45
N ALA A 78 5.38 8.21 -3.43
CA ALA A 78 4.90 8.13 -2.05
C ALA A 78 3.78 9.15 -1.83
N LEU A 79 2.61 8.71 -1.39
CA LEU A 79 1.45 9.58 -1.19
C LEU A 79 1.24 9.91 0.29
N SER A 80 0.95 11.18 0.58
CA SER A 80 0.29 11.56 1.82
C SER A 80 -1.22 11.53 1.64
N PHE A 81 -1.95 11.13 2.66
CA PHE A 81 -3.41 11.01 2.63
C PHE A 81 -3.99 11.35 4.01
N ARG A 82 -5.30 11.65 4.06
CA ARG A 82 -6.03 11.87 5.32
C ARG A 82 -6.06 10.60 6.17
N GLN A 83 -6.08 10.75 7.49
CA GLN A 83 -6.01 9.64 8.46
C GLN A 83 -6.46 10.11 9.86
N GLY A 84 -6.56 9.19 10.82
CA GLY A 84 -7.02 9.47 12.17
C GLY A 84 -8.45 9.99 12.16
N ARG A 85 -8.67 11.17 12.74
CA ARG A 85 -9.99 11.81 12.86
C ARG A 85 -10.65 12.21 11.54
N ASP A 86 -9.93 12.20 10.43
CA ASP A 86 -10.56 12.32 9.11
C ASP A 86 -11.50 11.12 8.81
N ALA A 87 -11.27 10.01 9.51
CA ALA A 87 -12.06 8.78 9.53
C ALA A 87 -12.18 8.02 8.20
N TYR A 88 -12.49 6.73 8.29
CA TYR A 88 -12.86 5.94 7.12
C TYR A 88 -14.11 6.53 6.44
N PRO A 89 -14.17 6.66 5.10
CA PRO A 89 -13.20 6.20 4.09
C PRO A 89 -12.26 7.29 3.54
N SER A 90 -12.00 8.38 4.27
CA SER A 90 -11.28 9.56 3.73
C SER A 90 -9.94 9.22 3.06
N SER A 91 -9.16 8.30 3.64
CA SER A 91 -7.88 7.86 3.07
C SER A 91 -8.06 7.20 1.71
N LEU A 92 -9.12 6.42 1.53
CA LEU A 92 -9.40 5.68 0.30
C LEU A 92 -9.77 6.63 -0.83
N LEU A 93 -10.49 7.73 -0.52
CA LEU A 93 -10.75 8.79 -1.50
C LEU A 93 -9.45 9.43 -2.00
N ASP A 94 -8.56 9.75 -1.06
CA ASP A 94 -7.30 10.43 -1.37
C ASP A 94 -6.35 9.51 -2.15
N ILE A 95 -6.24 8.24 -1.75
CA ILE A 95 -5.39 7.24 -2.41
C ILE A 95 -5.94 6.90 -3.80
N ASN A 96 -7.25 6.68 -3.94
CA ASN A 96 -7.89 6.43 -5.23
C ASN A 96 -7.67 7.61 -6.19
N TYR A 97 -7.86 8.84 -5.71
CA TYR A 97 -7.54 10.04 -6.48
C TYR A 97 -6.05 10.10 -6.81
N GLY A 98 -5.16 9.77 -5.88
CA GLY A 98 -3.71 9.76 -6.08
C GLY A 98 -3.28 8.81 -7.21
N ILE A 99 -3.85 7.60 -7.29
CA ILE A 99 -3.59 6.65 -8.38
C ILE A 99 -4.01 7.26 -9.73
N ARG A 100 -5.24 7.80 -9.78
CA ARG A 100 -5.75 8.45 -10.99
C ARG A 100 -4.94 9.69 -11.39
N TRP A 101 -4.46 10.45 -10.41
CA TRP A 101 -3.59 11.62 -10.63
C TRP A 101 -2.24 11.21 -11.20
N VAL A 102 -1.62 10.12 -10.72
CA VAL A 102 -0.38 9.58 -11.30
C VAL A 102 -0.60 9.21 -12.76
N LYS A 103 -1.69 8.48 -13.08
CA LYS A 103 -2.03 8.14 -14.47
C LYS A 103 -2.25 9.38 -15.34
N ALA A 104 -2.96 10.37 -14.83
CA ALA A 104 -3.24 11.63 -15.55
C ALA A 104 -1.96 12.46 -15.84
N ASN A 105 -0.94 12.32 -14.99
CA ASN A 105 0.33 13.06 -15.10
C ASN A 105 1.48 12.16 -15.56
N ALA A 106 1.21 10.95 -16.05
CA ALA A 106 2.23 9.94 -16.28
C ALA A 106 3.35 10.44 -17.22
N ALA A 107 2.99 11.14 -18.31
CA ALA A 107 3.94 11.73 -19.23
C ALA A 107 4.89 12.75 -18.57
N SER A 108 4.37 13.66 -17.73
CA SER A 108 5.20 14.68 -17.05
C SER A 108 6.04 14.10 -15.92
N LEU A 109 5.62 12.96 -15.37
CA LEU A 109 6.34 12.22 -14.34
C LEU A 109 7.33 11.19 -14.90
N ASN A 110 7.37 11.01 -16.24
CA ASN A 110 8.10 9.94 -16.93
C ASN A 110 7.75 8.54 -16.39
N ILE A 111 6.46 8.31 -16.15
CA ILE A 111 5.87 7.06 -15.64
C ILE A 111 5.07 6.41 -16.75
N ASP A 112 5.09 5.08 -16.81
CA ASP A 112 4.22 4.30 -17.68
C ASP A 112 2.86 4.11 -16.97
N PRO A 113 1.76 4.68 -17.48
CA PRO A 113 0.45 4.58 -16.85
C PRO A 113 -0.11 3.15 -16.81
N GLU A 114 0.38 2.25 -17.67
CA GLU A 114 -0.04 0.85 -17.77
C GLU A 114 0.81 -0.10 -16.89
N CYS A 115 1.88 0.42 -16.29
CA CYS A 115 2.82 -0.33 -15.45
C CYS A 115 2.89 0.24 -14.04
N ILE A 116 1.73 0.38 -13.39
CA ILE A 116 1.61 0.88 -12.01
C ILE A 116 1.28 -0.24 -11.03
N ALA A 117 2.09 -0.38 -9.99
CA ALA A 117 1.80 -1.15 -8.80
C ALA A 117 1.54 -0.24 -7.59
N ILE A 118 0.93 -0.78 -6.53
CA ILE A 118 0.75 -0.08 -5.25
C ILE A 118 1.22 -0.95 -4.08
N GLY A 119 1.71 -0.34 -3.01
CA GLY A 119 2.22 -1.10 -1.88
C GLY A 119 2.56 -0.28 -0.65
N GLY A 120 2.84 -0.96 0.45
CA GLY A 120 3.11 -0.31 1.73
C GLY A 120 3.31 -1.30 2.87
N PRO A 121 3.89 -0.84 4.01
CA PRO A 121 3.96 -1.63 5.23
C PRO A 121 2.68 -1.49 6.07
N SER A 122 2.33 -2.49 6.87
CA SER A 122 1.31 -2.40 7.92
C SER A 122 -0.02 -1.83 7.41
N THR A 123 -0.50 -0.72 7.96
CA THR A 123 -1.73 -0.05 7.53
C THR A 123 -1.67 0.49 6.11
N GLY A 124 -0.50 0.91 5.62
CA GLY A 124 -0.28 1.26 4.22
C GLY A 124 -0.45 0.05 3.30
N GLY A 125 0.00 -1.13 3.74
CA GLY A 125 -0.24 -2.38 3.01
C GLY A 125 -1.72 -2.77 2.97
N HIS A 126 -2.42 -2.59 4.09
CA HIS A 126 -3.88 -2.77 4.15
C HIS A 126 -4.61 -1.83 3.18
N LEU A 127 -4.33 -0.53 3.22
CA LEU A 127 -5.00 0.46 2.35
C LEU A 127 -4.67 0.24 0.88
N ALA A 128 -3.43 -0.19 0.57
CA ALA A 128 -3.00 -0.54 -0.78
C ALA A 128 -3.82 -1.72 -1.34
N MET A 129 -3.98 -2.80 -0.57
CA MET A 129 -4.79 -3.93 -1.00
C MET A 129 -6.27 -3.56 -1.13
N LEU A 130 -6.83 -2.84 -0.15
CA LEU A 130 -8.23 -2.45 -0.16
C LEU A 130 -8.61 -1.60 -1.38
N VAL A 131 -7.83 -0.56 -1.69
CA VAL A 131 -8.12 0.30 -2.85
C VAL A 131 -7.92 -0.45 -4.17
N ALA A 132 -6.95 -1.36 -4.23
CA ALA A 132 -6.64 -2.15 -5.42
C ALA A 132 -7.70 -3.22 -5.71
N MET A 133 -8.37 -3.75 -4.69
CA MET A 133 -9.51 -4.65 -4.83
C MET A 133 -10.79 -3.93 -5.25
N ARG A 134 -10.94 -2.65 -4.87
CA ARG A 134 -12.12 -1.83 -5.15
C ARG A 134 -11.78 -0.54 -5.94
N PRO A 135 -11.14 -0.64 -7.12
CA PRO A 135 -10.67 0.54 -7.85
C PRO A 135 -11.81 1.42 -8.40
N HIS A 136 -13.00 0.84 -8.55
CA HIS A 136 -14.21 1.49 -9.08
C HIS A 136 -15.28 1.77 -8.00
N ASP A 137 -15.00 1.58 -6.71
CA ASP A 137 -15.99 1.91 -5.67
C ASP A 137 -16.32 3.40 -5.74
N ALA A 138 -17.60 3.71 -5.96
CA ALA A 138 -18.07 5.09 -6.16
C ALA A 138 -17.78 5.99 -4.96
N ARG A 139 -17.71 5.43 -3.75
CA ARG A 139 -17.36 6.17 -2.53
C ARG A 139 -15.90 6.61 -2.57
N TYR A 140 -15.00 5.76 -3.07
CA TYR A 140 -13.57 6.06 -3.17
C TYR A 140 -13.27 6.96 -4.38
N ALA A 141 -14.01 6.80 -5.47
CA ALA A 141 -13.85 7.61 -6.69
C ALA A 141 -14.56 8.98 -6.63
N ALA A 142 -15.16 9.35 -5.49
CA ALA A 142 -16.02 10.53 -5.34
C ALA A 142 -15.33 11.88 -5.64
N ILE A 143 -14.00 11.95 -5.55
CA ILE A 143 -13.24 13.15 -5.91
C ILE A 143 -12.98 13.12 -7.43
N PRO A 144 -13.53 14.07 -8.23
CA PRO A 144 -13.29 14.09 -9.67
C PRO A 144 -11.88 14.61 -9.98
N LEU A 145 -11.29 14.12 -11.07
CA LEU A 145 -10.11 14.75 -11.68
C LEU A 145 -10.49 16.11 -12.28
N PRO A 146 -9.52 17.02 -12.54
CA PRO A 146 -9.78 18.29 -13.21
C PRO A 146 -10.55 18.12 -14.52
N ALA A 147 -11.44 19.07 -14.83
CA ALA A 147 -12.20 19.06 -16.07
C ALA A 147 -11.28 18.95 -17.30
N GLY A 148 -11.69 18.14 -18.28
CA GLY A 148 -10.89 17.84 -19.47
C GLY A 148 -9.87 16.71 -19.29
N THR A 149 -9.68 16.17 -18.09
CA THR A 149 -8.87 14.96 -17.89
C THR A 149 -9.63 13.74 -18.41
N PRO A 150 -8.99 12.81 -19.15
CA PRO A 150 -9.61 11.55 -19.55
C PRO A 150 -10.19 10.78 -18.35
N ARG A 151 -11.22 9.97 -18.61
CA ARG A 151 -11.80 9.11 -17.58
C ARG A 151 -10.79 8.01 -17.22
N LEU A 152 -10.15 8.17 -16.07
CA LEU A 152 -9.18 7.23 -15.51
C LEU A 152 -9.76 6.59 -14.25
N ASP A 153 -9.48 5.31 -14.05
CA ASP A 153 -9.79 4.59 -12.81
C ASP A 153 -8.54 4.32 -11.96
N ALA A 154 -8.75 3.83 -10.75
CA ALA A 154 -7.70 3.51 -9.81
C ALA A 154 -7.16 2.07 -9.92
N SER A 155 -7.41 1.36 -11.02
CA SER A 155 -6.90 0.00 -11.21
C SER A 155 -5.37 0.01 -11.29
N VAL A 156 -4.74 -0.98 -10.69
CA VAL A 156 -3.29 -1.17 -10.68
C VAL A 156 -2.98 -2.60 -11.12
N ARG A 157 -1.79 -2.79 -11.68
CA ARG A 157 -1.36 -4.07 -12.27
C ARG A 157 -0.87 -5.05 -11.21
N ALA A 158 -0.32 -4.55 -10.11
CA ALA A 158 0.18 -5.38 -9.02
C ALA A 158 0.12 -4.71 -7.64
N VAL A 159 0.17 -5.53 -6.58
CA VAL A 159 0.12 -5.10 -5.18
C VAL A 159 1.27 -5.70 -4.37
N ALA A 160 2.10 -4.86 -3.74
CA ALA A 160 3.24 -5.30 -2.93
C ALA A 160 3.10 -4.86 -1.46
N ILE A 161 2.58 -5.75 -0.61
CA ILE A 161 2.26 -5.45 0.79
C ILE A 161 3.28 -6.09 1.74
N ARG A 162 3.63 -5.37 2.80
CA ARG A 162 4.60 -5.79 3.80
C ARG A 162 3.93 -5.82 5.16
N TRP A 163 3.87 -6.99 5.79
CA TRP A 163 3.23 -7.20 7.10
C TRP A 163 1.95 -6.38 7.30
N PRO A 164 0.96 -6.48 6.38
CA PRO A 164 -0.22 -5.65 6.39
C PRO A 164 -1.12 -5.92 7.61
N MET A 165 -1.84 -4.88 8.05
CA MET A 165 -2.99 -5.06 8.95
C MET A 165 -4.24 -5.46 8.15
N ILE A 166 -4.21 -6.62 7.50
CA ILE A 166 -5.19 -7.01 6.47
C ILE A 166 -6.63 -7.15 6.99
N ASN A 167 -6.80 -7.44 8.29
CA ASN A 167 -8.09 -7.58 8.96
C ASN A 167 -8.19 -6.51 10.07
N PRO A 168 -8.61 -5.28 9.71
CA PRO A 168 -8.74 -4.19 10.67
C PRO A 168 -9.80 -4.46 11.74
N LEU A 169 -10.85 -5.24 11.46
CA LEU A 169 -11.91 -5.54 12.42
C LEU A 169 -11.40 -6.36 13.61
N SER A 170 -10.62 -7.40 13.34
CA SER A 170 -10.00 -8.19 14.40
C SER A 170 -9.13 -7.30 15.31
N ARG A 171 -8.46 -6.28 14.75
CA ARG A 171 -7.70 -5.28 15.51
C ARG A 171 -8.57 -4.30 16.27
N TYR A 172 -9.68 -3.90 15.69
CA TYR A 172 -10.66 -3.04 16.34
C TYR A 172 -11.29 -3.73 17.57
N ARG A 173 -11.55 -5.04 17.50
CA ARG A 173 -12.12 -5.86 18.59
C ARG A 173 -11.12 -6.29 19.66
N THR A 174 -9.88 -6.62 19.29
CA THR A 174 -8.84 -7.08 20.22
C THR A 174 -8.21 -5.96 21.07
N THR A 175 -8.90 -4.82 21.19
CA THR A 175 -8.57 -3.71 22.09
C THR A 175 -8.48 -4.15 23.56
N ASN A 176 -9.13 -5.25 23.94
CA ASN A 176 -9.06 -5.89 25.26
C ASN A 176 -7.74 -6.63 25.58
N GLY A 177 -6.58 -6.11 25.14
CA GLY A 177 -5.28 -6.71 25.53
C GLY A 177 -3.99 -6.07 25.00
N LEU A 178 -4.06 -5.16 24.01
CA LEU A 178 -2.86 -4.58 23.36
C LEU A 178 -2.59 -3.10 23.69
N GLY A 179 -3.40 -2.46 24.54
CA GLY A 179 -3.14 -1.12 25.07
C GLY A 179 -2.95 -0.01 24.01
N LYS A 180 -2.41 1.13 24.46
CA LYS A 180 -2.18 2.44 23.80
C LYS A 180 -1.90 2.52 22.28
N TRP A 181 -1.49 1.45 21.63
CA TRP A 181 -1.21 1.39 20.18
C TRP A 181 -2.46 1.30 19.30
N LEU A 182 -3.64 1.07 19.89
CA LEU A 182 -4.91 0.86 19.20
C LEU A 182 -5.89 2.03 19.25
N GLN A 183 -5.67 3.05 20.11
CA GLN A 183 -6.51 4.26 20.14
C GLN A 183 -6.69 4.87 18.75
N PRO A 184 -5.65 4.91 17.88
CA PRO A 184 -5.86 5.44 16.55
C PRO A 184 -6.77 4.63 15.62
N ALA A 185 -6.85 3.32 15.80
CA ALA A 185 -7.80 2.49 15.04
C ALA A 185 -9.24 2.85 15.41
N ILE A 186 -9.51 3.15 16.68
CA ILE A 186 -10.84 3.59 17.14
C ILE A 186 -11.20 4.94 16.50
N GLU A 187 -10.28 5.92 16.54
CA GLU A 187 -10.54 7.24 15.94
C GLU A 187 -10.78 7.17 14.43
N TYR A 188 -10.01 6.33 13.72
CA TYR A 188 -10.13 6.19 12.28
C TYR A 188 -11.36 5.41 11.84
N TRP A 189 -11.60 4.23 12.42
CA TRP A 189 -12.71 3.38 11.99
C TRP A 189 -14.05 3.84 12.54
N GLN A 190 -14.07 4.43 13.74
CA GLN A 190 -15.25 4.91 14.47
C GLN A 190 -16.25 3.81 14.87
N THR A 191 -16.54 2.84 14.00
CA THR A 191 -17.50 1.75 14.23
C THR A 191 -16.95 0.41 13.74
N GLU A 192 -17.46 -0.69 14.30
CA GLU A 192 -17.18 -2.04 13.78
C GLU A 192 -17.67 -2.21 12.34
N ALA A 193 -18.81 -1.61 11.98
CA ALA A 193 -19.37 -1.69 10.64
C ALA A 193 -18.40 -1.11 9.60
N ASN A 194 -17.77 0.04 9.89
CA ASN A 194 -16.74 0.62 9.04
C ASN A 194 -15.50 -0.28 8.96
N ALA A 195 -15.05 -0.81 10.10
CA ALA A 195 -13.92 -1.73 10.14
C ALA A 195 -14.20 -3.04 9.40
N ALA A 196 -15.46 -3.50 9.33
CA ALA A 196 -15.88 -4.69 8.60
C ALA A 196 -16.07 -4.43 7.09
N ASP A 197 -16.54 -3.24 6.71
CA ASP A 197 -16.64 -2.82 5.30
C ASP A 197 -15.26 -2.61 4.67
N GLY A 198 -14.36 -1.94 5.37
CA GLY A 198 -12.99 -1.70 4.93
C GLY A 198 -12.03 -2.87 5.14
N ASN A 199 -12.51 -4.12 5.15
CA ASN A 199 -11.71 -5.30 5.47
C ASN A 199 -11.51 -6.20 4.25
N PRO A 200 -10.33 -6.21 3.62
CA PRO A 200 -10.02 -7.09 2.49
C PRO A 200 -10.35 -8.58 2.72
N MET A 201 -10.09 -9.11 3.93
CA MET A 201 -10.39 -10.51 4.24
C MET A 201 -11.91 -10.78 4.25
N LEU A 202 -12.71 -9.88 4.84
CA LEU A 202 -14.16 -10.05 4.86
C LEU A 202 -14.81 -9.78 3.51
N ILE A 203 -14.22 -8.94 2.67
CA ILE A 203 -14.65 -8.76 1.26
C ILE A 203 -14.61 -10.09 0.52
N LEU A 204 -13.50 -10.83 0.65
CA LEU A 204 -13.35 -12.17 0.06
C LEU A 204 -14.31 -13.17 0.69
N ALA A 205 -14.43 -13.18 2.02
CA ALA A 205 -15.33 -14.09 2.73
C ALA A 205 -16.81 -13.88 2.37
N ARG A 206 -17.22 -12.65 2.05
CA ARG A 206 -18.56 -12.31 1.56
C ARG A 206 -18.78 -12.66 0.08
N GLY A 207 -17.75 -13.10 -0.63
CA GLY A 207 -17.83 -13.40 -2.07
C GLY A 207 -18.10 -12.15 -2.93
N GLU A 208 -17.68 -10.98 -2.47
CA GLU A 208 -17.89 -9.74 -3.24
C GLU A 208 -17.10 -9.77 -4.56
N LYS A 209 -17.71 -9.21 -5.62
CA LYS A 209 -17.01 -9.04 -6.90
C LYS A 209 -16.00 -7.90 -6.80
N VAL A 210 -14.72 -8.24 -6.79
CA VAL A 210 -13.59 -7.32 -6.65
C VAL A 210 -12.51 -7.59 -7.68
N ALA A 211 -11.62 -6.61 -7.88
CA ALA A 211 -10.40 -6.81 -8.64
C ALA A 211 -9.40 -7.64 -7.82
N LEU A 212 -8.63 -8.50 -8.49
CA LEU A 212 -7.63 -9.36 -7.86
C LEU A 212 -6.27 -9.19 -8.57
N PRO A 213 -5.65 -7.99 -8.52
CA PRO A 213 -4.36 -7.77 -9.15
C PRO A 213 -3.28 -8.65 -8.53
N ARG A 214 -2.34 -9.13 -9.34
CA ARG A 214 -1.23 -9.97 -8.87
C ARG A 214 -0.56 -9.36 -7.65
N ALA A 215 -0.34 -10.15 -6.60
CA ALA A 215 0.08 -9.63 -5.31
C ALA A 215 1.26 -10.39 -4.68
N ILE A 216 2.01 -9.70 -3.84
CA ILE A 216 2.97 -10.31 -2.91
C ILE A 216 2.72 -9.78 -1.50
N TRP A 217 2.64 -10.70 -0.55
CA TRP A 217 2.69 -10.46 0.88
C TRP A 217 4.09 -10.79 1.38
N ILE A 218 4.80 -9.80 1.91
CA ILE A 218 6.14 -9.99 2.47
C ILE A 218 6.07 -9.90 4.00
N GLN A 219 6.54 -10.94 4.69
CA GLN A 219 6.38 -11.12 6.13
C GLN A 219 7.67 -11.65 6.78
N ARG A 220 7.93 -11.25 8.03
CA ARG A 220 8.88 -11.97 8.89
C ARG A 220 8.14 -13.07 9.65
N ARG A 221 8.79 -14.22 9.87
CA ARG A 221 8.31 -15.23 10.83
C ARG A 221 9.37 -15.56 11.89
N PRO A 222 9.03 -15.54 13.20
CA PRO A 222 7.75 -15.09 13.75
C PRO A 222 7.56 -13.57 13.67
N ASP A 223 6.31 -13.11 13.62
CA ASP A 223 5.94 -11.70 13.81
C ASP A 223 4.71 -11.62 14.72
N PRO A 224 4.88 -11.49 16.05
CA PRO A 224 3.76 -11.52 16.99
C PRO A 224 2.68 -10.47 16.72
N LEU A 225 2.99 -9.40 15.99
CA LEU A 225 2.03 -8.37 15.66
C LEU A 225 1.24 -8.69 14.39
N HIS A 226 1.80 -9.41 13.40
CA HIS A 226 1.14 -9.63 12.10
C HIS A 226 0.92 -11.10 11.74
N ASP A 227 1.47 -12.02 12.54
CA ASP A 227 1.23 -13.45 12.56
C ASP A 227 0.28 -13.77 13.72
N TYR A 228 -1.02 -13.59 13.46
CA TYR A 228 -2.09 -13.69 14.45
C TYR A 228 -3.20 -14.57 13.90
N ARG A 229 -4.04 -15.08 14.79
CA ARG A 229 -5.28 -15.76 14.43
C ARG A 229 -6.44 -14.85 14.76
N ASP A 230 -7.35 -14.68 13.82
CA ASP A 230 -8.63 -14.08 14.10
C ASP A 230 -9.45 -15.06 14.97
N PRO A 231 -9.84 -14.70 16.20
CA PRO A 231 -10.47 -15.64 17.15
C PRO A 231 -11.83 -16.16 16.66
N GLU A 232 -12.47 -15.48 15.72
CA GLU A 232 -13.73 -15.91 15.10
C GLU A 232 -13.51 -16.79 13.86
N ALA A 233 -12.27 -16.98 13.41
CA ALA A 233 -11.96 -17.79 12.25
C ALA A 233 -11.93 -19.28 12.59
N THR A 234 -12.55 -20.10 11.72
CA THR A 234 -12.42 -21.57 11.74
C THR A 234 -11.20 -22.07 10.96
N PHE A 235 -10.48 -21.18 10.28
CA PHE A 235 -9.32 -21.53 9.47
C PHE A 235 -8.16 -22.04 10.35
N PRO A 236 -7.52 -23.18 10.02
CA PRO A 236 -6.53 -23.83 10.90
C PRO A 236 -5.19 -23.07 11.03
N GLY A 237 -4.88 -22.18 10.09
CA GLY A 237 -3.63 -21.39 10.03
C GLY A 237 -3.74 -19.98 10.64
N ASN A 238 -2.76 -19.13 10.33
CA ASN A 238 -2.76 -17.71 10.74
C ASN A 238 -3.49 -16.81 9.72
N GLU A 239 -3.67 -15.53 10.06
CA GLU A 239 -4.35 -14.55 9.21
C GLU A 239 -3.67 -14.31 7.86
N PRO A 240 -2.31 -14.21 7.76
CA PRO A 240 -1.64 -14.20 6.46
C PRO A 240 -1.99 -15.40 5.56
N GLU A 241 -1.98 -16.61 6.12
CA GLU A 241 -2.34 -17.84 5.39
C GLU A 241 -3.81 -17.85 5.00
N ARG A 242 -4.71 -17.44 5.90
CA ARG A 242 -6.15 -17.32 5.63
C ARG A 242 -6.43 -16.36 4.48
N PHE A 243 -5.78 -15.20 4.46
CA PHE A 243 -5.97 -14.23 3.39
C PHE A 243 -5.44 -14.75 2.05
N VAL A 244 -4.28 -15.39 2.04
CA VAL A 244 -3.68 -15.96 0.81
C VAL A 244 -4.57 -17.06 0.23
N ASP A 245 -5.05 -17.97 1.08
CA ASP A 245 -5.99 -19.03 0.70
C ASP A 245 -7.29 -18.47 0.11
N ALA A 246 -7.89 -17.47 0.78
CA ALA A 246 -9.12 -16.84 0.31
C ALA A 246 -8.93 -16.06 -1.01
N TYR A 247 -7.79 -15.37 -1.17
CA TYR A 247 -7.48 -14.61 -2.38
C TYR A 247 -7.27 -15.53 -3.59
N GLN A 248 -6.55 -16.65 -3.39
CA GLN A 248 -6.34 -17.68 -4.39
C GLN A 248 -7.65 -18.40 -4.74
N SER A 249 -8.47 -18.72 -3.74
CA SER A 249 -9.80 -19.32 -3.93
C SER A 249 -10.75 -18.42 -4.70
N ALA A 250 -10.61 -17.09 -4.58
CA ALA A 250 -11.35 -16.12 -5.39
C ALA A 250 -10.81 -15.96 -6.83
N GLY A 251 -9.74 -16.69 -7.19
CA GLY A 251 -9.12 -16.67 -8.52
C GLY A 251 -7.96 -15.67 -8.68
N GLY A 252 -7.50 -15.06 -7.59
CA GLY A 252 -6.38 -14.12 -7.60
C GLY A 252 -5.01 -14.80 -7.47
N GLU A 253 -3.96 -14.16 -7.98
CA GLU A 253 -2.58 -14.61 -7.78
C GLU A 253 -1.95 -13.83 -6.62
N ILE A 254 -1.62 -14.50 -5.51
CA ILE A 254 -0.87 -13.91 -4.40
C ILE A 254 0.20 -14.86 -3.88
N GLU A 255 1.40 -14.33 -3.64
CA GLU A 255 2.50 -15.04 -2.98
C GLU A 255 2.67 -14.59 -1.52
N LEU A 256 2.90 -15.54 -0.62
CA LEU A 256 3.32 -15.27 0.76
C LEU A 256 4.83 -15.49 0.95
N ALA A 257 5.62 -14.42 0.82
CA ALA A 257 7.06 -14.44 1.02
C ALA A 257 7.43 -14.25 2.49
N CYS A 258 7.79 -15.34 3.16
CA CYS A 258 8.18 -15.32 4.58
C CYS A 258 9.68 -15.48 4.78
N PHE A 259 10.27 -14.60 5.60
CA PHE A 259 11.67 -14.71 6.03
C PHE A 259 11.76 -15.38 7.41
N ALA A 260 12.32 -16.59 7.46
CA ALA A 260 12.47 -17.41 8.67
C ALA A 260 13.65 -16.98 9.56
N LYS A 261 13.67 -15.72 10.01
CA LYS A 261 14.69 -15.19 10.92
C LYS A 261 14.08 -14.15 11.86
N THR A 262 14.55 -14.12 13.12
CA THR A 262 14.18 -13.09 14.11
C THR A 262 14.58 -11.68 13.67
N HIS A 263 15.69 -11.56 12.92
CA HIS A 263 16.12 -10.35 12.22
C HIS A 263 16.12 -10.57 10.70
N VAL A 264 15.35 -9.77 9.98
CA VAL A 264 15.36 -9.76 8.51
C VAL A 264 15.98 -8.45 8.08
N PRO A 265 17.13 -8.46 7.40
CA PRO A 265 17.72 -7.22 6.89
C PRO A 265 16.71 -6.50 6.01
N PHE A 266 16.47 -5.22 6.27
CA PHE A 266 15.51 -4.43 5.49
C PHE A 266 15.82 -4.47 3.98
N ALA A 267 17.11 -4.56 3.63
CA ALA A 267 17.57 -4.78 2.26
C ALA A 267 16.94 -6.02 1.61
N ALA A 268 16.81 -7.15 2.32
CA ALA A 268 16.22 -8.37 1.77
C ALA A 268 14.74 -8.17 1.39
N VAL A 269 13.99 -7.43 2.21
CA VAL A 269 12.61 -7.03 1.93
C VAL A 269 12.54 -6.16 0.68
N LEU A 270 13.45 -5.18 0.55
CA LEU A 270 13.53 -4.32 -0.63
C LEU A 270 13.87 -5.10 -1.90
N TYR A 271 14.82 -6.04 -1.84
CA TYR A 271 15.17 -6.90 -2.97
C TYR A 271 14.01 -7.80 -3.40
N ARG A 272 13.30 -8.43 -2.46
CA ARG A 272 12.11 -9.24 -2.79
C ARG A 272 11.01 -8.38 -3.43
N THR A 273 10.78 -7.19 -2.88
CA THR A 273 9.83 -6.22 -3.46
C THR A 273 10.21 -5.88 -4.90
N HIS A 274 11.48 -5.54 -5.15
CA HIS A 274 11.97 -5.22 -6.49
C HIS A 274 11.84 -6.38 -7.48
N GLN A 275 12.19 -7.60 -7.07
CA GLN A 275 12.04 -8.79 -7.92
C GLN A 275 10.58 -8.99 -8.34
N PHE A 276 9.66 -8.94 -7.39
CA PHE A 276 8.24 -9.04 -7.67
C PHE A 276 7.77 -7.94 -8.63
N LEU A 277 8.13 -6.67 -8.38
CA LEU A 277 7.71 -5.56 -9.23
C LEU A 277 8.22 -5.70 -10.67
N ARG A 278 9.47 -6.14 -10.85
CA ARG A 278 10.03 -6.41 -12.18
C ARG A 278 9.26 -7.50 -12.91
N ASP A 279 8.90 -8.57 -12.21
CA ASP A 279 8.23 -9.70 -12.84
C ASP A 279 6.72 -9.43 -13.06
N ALA A 280 6.09 -8.57 -12.25
CA ALA A 280 4.66 -8.24 -12.35
C ALA A 280 4.35 -7.04 -13.26
N LEU A 281 5.35 -6.19 -13.53
CA LEU A 281 5.22 -5.02 -14.39
C LEU A 281 6.02 -5.15 -15.71
N ALA A 282 6.65 -6.31 -15.95
CA ALA A 282 7.12 -6.69 -17.29
C ALA A 282 5.92 -6.89 -18.23
#